data_AF-A0A3M6R2L7-F1
#
_entry.id   AF-A0A3M6R2L7-F1
#
_cell.length_a   1.000
_cell.length_b   1.000
_cell.length_c   1.000
_cell.angle_alpha   90.00
_cell.angle_beta   90.00
_cell.angle_gamma   90.00
#
_symmetry.space_group_name_H-M   'P 1'
#
loop_
_entity.id
_entity.type
_entity.pdbx_description
1 polymer ?
#
loop_
_entity_poly.entity_id
_entity_poly.type
_entity_poly.pdbx_seq_one_letter_code
_entity_poly.pdbx_strand_id
1 'polypeptide(L)' 'MDGQRTEWAYDANGNRSHENGLPIASYDAQDRLLTWKDQHYSYSPAGDLQAKTSAAGQTRYDYDAL' A
#
# COMPACT_ATOMS: atom_id res chain seq x y z
N MET A 1 27.05 -6.47 19.15
CA MET A 1 26.25 -6.28 17.93
C MET A 1 24.99 -5.57 18.37
N ASP A 2 24.90 -4.27 18.10
CA ASP A 2 23.69 -3.52 18.43
C ASP A 2 22.63 -3.89 17.40
N GLY A 3 21.58 -4.59 17.86
CA GLY A 3 20.49 -5.02 17.00
C GLY A 3 19.75 -3.79 16.46
N GLN A 4 19.69 -3.63 15.14
CA GLN A 4 18.77 -2.67 14.55
C GLN A 4 17.33 -3.08 14.88
N ARG A 5 16.58 -2.17 15.50
CA ARG A 5 15.14 -2.30 15.73
C ARG A 5 14.41 -1.42 14.72
N THR A 6 13.42 -2.00 14.04
CA THR A 6 12.45 -1.25 13.26
C THR A 6 11.21 -0.96 14.10
N GLU A 7 10.74 0.27 14.05
CA GLU A 7 9.50 0.71 14.68
C GLU A 7 8.41 0.86 13.63
N TRP A 8 7.20 0.38 13.95
CA TRP A 8 6.04 0.47 13.08
C TRP A 8 4.96 1.29 13.78
N ALA A 9 4.32 2.19 13.03
CA ALA A 9 3.11 2.87 13.49
C ALA A 9 1.94 2.56 12.56
N TYR A 10 0.74 2.69 13.12
CA TYR A 10 -0.51 2.32 12.49
C TYR A 10 -1.47 3.52 12.47
N ASP A 11 -2.32 3.60 11.45
CA ASP A 11 -3.43 4.56 11.43
C ASP A 11 -4.57 4.14 12.38
N ALA A 12 -5.64 4.94 12.43
CA ALA A 12 -6.78 4.70 13.30
C ALA A 12 -7.55 3.40 12.99
N ASN A 13 -7.44 2.88 11.76
CA ASN A 13 -8.07 1.63 11.34
C ASN A 13 -7.16 0.42 11.59
N GLY A 14 -5.93 0.65 12.10
CA GLY A 14 -4.97 -0.40 12.37
C GLY A 14 -4.11 -0.78 11.15
N ASN A 15 -4.15 0.00 10.07
CA ASN A 15 -3.29 -0.24 8.93
C ASN A 15 -1.89 0.34 9.20
N ARG A 16 -0.85 -0.40 8.81
CA ARG A 16 0.53 0.05 9.00
C ARG A 16 0.82 1.26 8.10
N SER A 17 1.07 2.42 8.69
CA SER A 17 1.24 3.69 7.98
C SER A 17 2.68 4.22 8.02
N HIS A 18 3.47 3.86 9.04
CA HIS A 18 4.83 4.40 9.22
C HIS A 18 5.89 3.32 9.53
N GLU A 19 7.13 3.61 9.13
CA GLU A 19 8.36 2.87 9.45
C GLU A 19 9.38 3.85 10.04
N ASN A 20 9.83 3.62 11.27
CA ASN A 20 10.77 4.50 11.99
C ASN A 20 10.35 5.99 11.97
N GLY A 21 9.04 6.24 12.15
CA GLY A 21 8.46 7.59 12.15
C GLY A 21 8.22 8.21 10.77
N LEU A 22 8.62 7.55 9.68
CA LEU A 22 8.38 8.03 8.31
C LEU A 22 7.12 7.41 7.72
N PRO A 23 6.24 8.20 7.06
CA PRO A 23 5.08 7.65 6.37
C PRO A 23 5.54 6.78 5.20
N ILE A 24 5.06 5.54 5.17
CA ILE A 24 5.38 4.56 4.13
C ILE A 24 4.15 4.03 3.41
N ALA A 25 2.95 4.29 3.93
CA ALA A 25 1.74 3.80 3.30
C ALA A 25 0.56 4.75 3.51
N SER A 26 -0.36 4.72 2.57
CA SER A 26 -1.66 5.39 2.67
C SER A 26 -2.76 4.44 2.24
N TYR A 27 -3.96 4.68 2.76
CA TYR A 27 -5.13 3.83 2.58
C TYR A 27 -6.33 4.70 2.23
N ASP A 28 -7.28 4.13 1.49
CA ASP A 28 -8.58 4.77 1.30
C ASP A 28 -9.58 4.41 2.41
N ALA A 29 -10.80 4.94 2.31
CA ALA A 29 -11.87 4.71 3.29
C ALA A 29 -12.37 3.25 3.37
N GLN A 30 -11.90 2.37 2.48
CA GLN A 30 -12.23 0.94 2.47
C GLN A 30 -11.03 0.09 2.93
N ASP A 31 -10.04 0.70 3.60
CA ASP A 31 -8.80 0.06 4.06
C ASP A 31 -7.92 -0.50 2.93
N ARG A 32 -8.10 -0.03 1.69
CA ARG A 32 -7.29 -0.46 0.55
C ARG A 32 -6.02 0.36 0.45
N LEU A 33 -4.89 -0.31 0.26
CA LEU A 33 -3.55 0.29 0.16
C LEU A 33 -3.42 1.13 -1.11
N LEU A 34 -3.29 2.45 -1.00
CA LEU A 34 -3.08 3.36 -2.15
C LEU A 34 -1.60 3.56 -2.47
N THR A 35 -0.76 3.63 -1.43
CA THR A 35 0.69 3.76 -1.58
C THR A 35 1.44 2.84 -0.65
N TRP A 36 2.59 2.33 -1.11
CA TRP A 36 3.58 1.65 -0.28
C TRP A 36 4.97 2.05 -0.75
N LYS A 37 5.65 2.91 0.02
CA LYS A 37 6.92 3.54 -0.35
C LYS A 37 6.79 4.21 -1.73
N ASP A 38 7.47 3.69 -2.74
CA ASP A 38 7.45 4.18 -4.12
C ASP A 38 6.35 3.53 -4.99
N GLN A 39 5.63 2.55 -4.46
CA GLN A 39 4.58 1.81 -5.15
C GLN A 39 3.24 2.54 -5.00
N HIS A 40 2.49 2.62 -6.10
CA HIS A 40 1.15 3.20 -6.16
C HIS A 40 0.17 2.16 -6.67
N TYR A 41 -1.02 2.13 -6.08
CA TYR A 41 -2.06 1.16 -6.38
C TYR A 41 -3.35 1.86 -6.76
N SER A 42 -4.08 1.29 -7.70
CA SER A 42 -5.39 1.78 -8.13
C SER A 42 -6.38 0.63 -8.20
N TYR A 43 -7.64 0.92 -7.87
CA TYR A 43 -8.67 -0.09 -7.75
C TYR A 43 -9.89 0.25 -8.60
N SER A 44 -10.62 -0.77 -9.02
CA SER A 44 -11.93 -0.64 -9.64
C SER A 44 -12.95 -0.09 -8.62
N PRO A 45 -14.10 0.44 -9.09
CA PRO A 45 -15.20 0.77 -8.20
C PRO A 45 -15.72 -0.42 -7.38
N ALA A 46 -15.54 -1.65 -7.88
CA ALA A 46 -15.97 -2.87 -7.20
C ALA A 46 -14.99 -3.35 -6.13
N GLY A 47 -13.75 -2.85 -6.10
CA GLY A 47 -12.75 -3.25 -5.11
C GLY A 47 -11.47 -3.83 -5.68
N ASP A 48 -11.48 -4.23 -6.96
CA ASP A 48 -10.41 -5.04 -7.55
C ASP A 48 -9.17 -4.21 -7.85
N LEU A 49 -7.98 -4.73 -7.59
CA LEU A 49 -6.73 -4.04 -7.91
C LEU A 49 -6.56 -3.95 -9.43
N GLN A 50 -6.56 -2.76 -10.02
CA GLN A 50 -6.41 -2.60 -11.48
C GLN A 50 -4.96 -2.39 -11.90
N ALA A 51 -4.17 -1.67 -11.10
CA ALA A 51 -2.78 -1.43 -11.44
C ALA A 51 -1.90 -1.21 -10.21
N LYS A 52 -0.64 -1.64 -10.36
CA LYS A 52 0.48 -1.32 -9.48
C LYS A 52 1.54 -0.58 -10.30
N THR A 53 1.94 0.60 -9.86
CA THR A 53 2.89 1.48 -10.56
C THR A 53 4.06 1.83 -9.66
N SER A 54 5.28 1.80 -10.21
CA SER A 54 6.50 2.31 -9.57
C SER A 54 7.45 2.90 -10.61
N ALA A 55 8.63 3.35 -10.17
CA ALA A 55 9.69 3.77 -11.09
C ALA A 55 10.15 2.65 -12.04
N ALA A 56 9.97 1.38 -11.67
CA ALA A 56 10.29 0.24 -12.53
C ALA A 56 9.25 -0.02 -13.63
N GLY A 57 8.08 0.63 -13.56
CA GLY A 57 7.01 0.48 -14.52
C GLY A 57 5.66 0.18 -13.88
N GLN A 58 4.69 -0.17 -14.74
CA GLN A 58 3.31 -0.47 -14.37
C GLN A 58 2.95 -1.92 -14.67
N THR A 59 2.34 -2.60 -13.71
CA THR A 59 1.64 -3.88 -13.90
C THR A 59 0.15 -3.62 -13.86
N ARG A 60 -0.59 -4.16 -14.84
CA ARG A 60 -2.06 -4.13 -14.89
C ARG A 60 -2.61 -5.51 -14.58
N TYR A 61 -3.74 -5.55 -13.91
CA TYR A 61 -4.45 -6.76 -13.57
C TYR A 61 -5.84 -6.69 -14.19
N ASP A 62 -6.17 -7.71 -14.96
CA ASP A 62 -7.47 -7.91 -15.57
C ASP A 62 -8.04 -9.20 -14.98
N TYR A 63 -9.24 -9.11 -14.42
CA TYR A 63 -9.94 -10.23 -13.82
C TYR A 63 -11.09 -10.63 -14.74
N ASP A 64 -11.29 -11.94 -14.92
CA ASP A 64 -12.49 -12.45 -15.57
C ASP A 64 -13.69 -12.42 -14.61
N ALA A 65 -14.88 -12.40 -15.18
CA ALA A 65 -16.09 -12.65 -14.42
C ALA A 65 -16.22 -14.17 -14.24
N LEU A 66 -16.10 -14.62 -13.00
CA LEU A 66 -16.37 -16.01 -12.58
C LEU A 66 -17.86 -16.35 -12.63
#